data_AF-A0ABD2BW77-F1
#
_entry.id   AF-A0ABD2BW77-F1
#
_cell.length_a   1.000
_cell.length_b   1.000
_cell.length_c   1.000
_cell.angle_alpha   90.00
_cell.angle_beta   90.00
_cell.angle_gamma   90.00
#
_symmetry.space_group_name_H-M   'P 1'
#
loop_
_entity.id
_entity.type
_entity.pdbx_description
1 polymer ?
#
loop_
_entity_poly.entity_id
_entity_poly.type
_entity_poly.pdbx_seq_one_letter_code
_entity_poly.pdbx_strand_id
1 'polypeptide(L)'
;MNSTDTKTIRLHCNSLRVVYQARNLSISHLWNSKWGLPFFCQTMGRNAFIEILKFLRFDEKTQRSKRLKTDKFALISHVWNRFIENRQNNYKPDMNLTVDEQLFPTTYTIYAT
;
A
#
# COMPACT_ATOMS: atom_id res chain seq x y z
N MET A 1 6.48 20.69 6.51
CA MET A 1 5.99 19.74 5.49
C MET A 1 4.54 19.45 5.79
N ASN A 2 3.63 19.84 4.90
CA ASN A 2 2.20 19.74 5.14
C ASN A 2 1.73 18.28 4.95
N SER A 3 0.71 17.87 5.70
CA SER A 3 0.12 16.50 5.67
C SER A 3 -0.29 16.04 4.26
N THR A 4 -0.58 16.98 3.37
CA THR A 4 -0.95 16.73 1.96
C THR A 4 0.25 16.33 1.10
N ASP A 5 1.43 16.95 1.29
CA ASP A 5 2.65 16.61 0.54
C ASP A 5 3.11 15.18 0.84
N THR A 6 3.04 14.79 2.10
CA THR A 6 3.49 13.47 2.56
C THR A 6 2.63 12.34 1.99
N LYS A 7 1.34 12.57 1.73
CA LYS A 7 0.42 11.57 1.13
C LYS A 7 0.66 11.43 -0.38
N THR A 8 0.89 12.53 -1.09
CA THR A 8 1.17 12.55 -2.53
C THR A 8 2.51 11.91 -2.86
N ILE A 9 3.56 12.27 -2.12
CA ILE A 9 4.90 11.69 -2.28
C ILE A 9 4.91 10.18 -2.00
N ARG A 10 4.10 9.73 -1.03
CA ARG A 10 3.99 8.32 -0.62
C ARG A 10 3.41 7.40 -1.71
N LEU A 11 2.32 7.80 -2.35
CA LEU A 11 1.72 7.03 -3.44
C LEU A 11 2.66 6.99 -4.64
N HIS A 12 3.35 8.10 -4.90
CA HIS A 12 4.24 8.24 -6.04
C HIS A 12 5.49 7.35 -5.91
N CYS A 13 6.19 7.36 -4.77
CA CYS A 13 7.35 6.47 -4.55
C CYS A 13 6.98 4.98 -4.63
N ASN A 14 5.86 4.55 -4.07
CA ASN A 14 5.43 3.15 -4.13
C ASN A 14 5.00 2.74 -5.55
N SER A 15 4.32 3.62 -6.29
CA SER A 15 3.94 3.37 -7.68
C SER A 15 5.18 3.25 -8.58
N LEU A 16 6.21 4.06 -8.35
CA LEU A 16 7.45 3.98 -9.12
C LEU A 16 8.26 2.71 -8.81
N ARG A 17 8.27 2.20 -7.57
CA ARG A 17 8.87 0.89 -7.28
C ARG A 17 8.24 -0.23 -8.11
N VAL A 18 6.95 -0.11 -8.41
CA VAL A 18 6.23 -1.03 -9.29
C VAL A 18 6.67 -0.84 -10.75
N VAL A 19 6.67 0.40 -11.26
CA VAL A 19 7.05 0.72 -12.65
C VAL A 19 8.48 0.29 -12.97
N TYR A 20 9.43 0.55 -12.06
CA TYR A 20 10.84 0.20 -12.25
C TYR A 20 11.15 -1.27 -11.93
N GLN A 21 10.13 -2.13 -11.72
CA GLN A 21 10.29 -3.54 -11.32
C GLN A 21 11.19 -3.73 -10.10
N ALA A 22 11.35 -2.68 -9.29
CA ALA A 22 12.24 -2.60 -8.15
C ALA A 22 11.61 -3.16 -6.87
N ARG A 23 10.59 -4.02 -7.01
CA ARG A 23 9.85 -4.61 -5.89
C ARG A 23 10.74 -5.50 -5.02
N ASN A 24 11.67 -6.21 -5.66
CA ASN A 24 12.61 -7.13 -5.02
C ASN A 24 13.92 -6.46 -4.58
N LEU A 25 14.10 -5.16 -4.88
CA LEU A 25 15.28 -4.42 -4.44
C LEU A 25 15.09 -3.97 -2.99
N SER A 26 16.16 -4.09 -2.21
CA SER A 26 16.17 -3.59 -0.84
C SER A 26 16.03 -2.07 -0.83
N ILE A 27 15.43 -1.51 0.22
CA ILE A 27 15.27 -0.05 0.37
C ILE A 27 16.65 0.64 0.32
N SER A 28 17.70 0.02 0.86
CA SER A 28 19.06 0.53 0.80
C SER A 28 19.59 0.61 -0.64
N HIS A 29 19.23 -0.35 -1.49
CA HIS A 29 19.62 -0.34 -2.90
C HIS A 29 18.92 0.79 -3.68
N LEU A 30 17.64 1.04 -3.40
CA LEU A 30 16.87 2.14 -4.03
C LEU A 30 17.51 3.52 -3.79
N TRP A 31 18.12 3.72 -2.62
CA TRP A 31 18.80 4.97 -2.22
C TRP A 31 20.34 4.92 -2.39
N ASN A 32 20.87 3.96 -3.15
CA ASN A 32 22.30 3.91 -3.43
C ASN A 32 22.72 5.10 -4.31
N SER A 33 23.87 5.73 -4.00
CA SER A 33 24.34 6.91 -4.73
C SER A 33 24.80 6.63 -6.16
N LYS A 34 25.20 5.38 -6.47
CA LYS A 34 25.76 4.99 -7.77
C LYS A 34 24.76 4.18 -8.62
N TRP A 35 24.01 3.30 -7.98
CA TRP A 35 23.10 2.34 -8.64
C TRP A 35 21.64 2.52 -8.25
N GLY A 36 21.36 3.42 -7.31
CA GLY A 36 20.00 3.71 -6.88
C GLY A 36 19.25 4.52 -7.94
N LEU A 37 17.94 4.63 -7.74
CA LEU A 37 17.07 5.40 -8.63
C LEU A 37 17.08 6.86 -8.15
N PRO A 38 17.67 7.82 -8.91
CA PRO A 38 17.88 9.20 -8.44
C PRO A 38 16.60 9.87 -7.95
N PHE A 39 15.48 9.50 -8.56
CA PHE A 39 14.14 9.92 -8.19
C PHE A 39 13.85 9.80 -6.68
N PHE A 40 14.18 8.66 -6.07
CA PHE A 40 13.85 8.41 -4.67
C PHE A 40 14.62 9.34 -3.74
N CYS A 41 15.92 9.50 -3.99
CA CYS A 41 16.81 10.40 -3.24
C CYS A 41 16.43 11.88 -3.41
N GLN A 42 15.99 12.28 -4.60
CA GLN A 42 15.55 13.64 -4.89
C GLN A 42 14.20 13.98 -4.27
N THR A 43 13.34 12.98 -4.10
CA THR A 43 11.98 13.17 -3.58
C THR A 43 11.95 13.17 -2.04
N MET A 44 12.66 12.24 -1.39
CA MET A 44 12.75 12.18 0.08
C MET A 44 13.96 11.37 0.57
N GLY A 45 14.40 11.66 1.80
CA GLY A 45 15.42 10.86 2.45
C GLY A 45 14.97 9.43 2.74
N ARG A 46 15.89 8.46 2.60
CA ARG A 46 15.64 7.02 2.88
C ARG A 46 14.96 6.78 4.22
N ASN A 47 15.47 7.41 5.27
CA ASN A 47 14.94 7.22 6.63
C ASN A 47 13.52 7.77 6.77
N ALA A 48 13.23 8.92 6.14
CA ALA A 48 11.88 9.49 6.13
C ALA A 48 10.88 8.54 5.44
N PHE A 49 11.28 7.93 4.31
CA PHE A 49 10.48 6.91 3.64
C PHE A 49 10.20 5.70 4.53
N ILE A 50 11.23 5.17 5.20
CA ILE A 50 11.09 4.04 6.14
C ILE A 50 10.14 4.38 7.30
N GLU A 51 10.29 5.56 7.91
CA GLU A 51 9.40 5.99 9.00
C GLU A 51 7.95 6.10 8.54
N ILE A 52 7.71 6.68 7.35
CA ILE A 52 6.35 6.76 6.78
C ILE A 52 5.75 5.37 6.56
N LEU A 53 6.54 4.39 6.09
CA LEU A 53 6.07 3.02 5.90
C LEU A 53 5.68 2.37 7.23
N LYS A 54 6.46 2.56 8.30
CA LYS A 54 6.18 2.00 9.64
C LYS A 54 4.85 2.49 10.20
N PHE A 55 4.53 3.77 10.00
CA PHE A 55 3.32 4.39 10.54
C PHE A 55 2.15 4.43 9.56
N LEU A 56 2.21 3.71 8.43
CA LEU A 56 1.08 3.60 7.50
C LEU A 56 -0.12 2.92 8.14
N ARG A 57 -1.24 3.62 8.25
CA ARG A 57 -2.52 3.05 8.72
C ARG A 57 -3.64 3.52 7.80
N PHE A 58 -4.64 2.67 7.61
CA PHE A 58 -5.83 2.93 6.78
C PHE A 58 -7.13 2.92 7.60
N ASP A 59 -7.01 2.91 8.92
CA ASP A 59 -8.12 2.78 9.86
C ASP A 59 -8.00 3.78 11.02
N GLU A 60 -9.14 4.05 11.65
CA GLU A 60 -9.23 4.92 12.82
C GLU A 60 -8.92 4.15 14.11
N LYS A 61 -7.82 4.51 14.77
CA LYS A 61 -7.32 3.81 15.97
C LYS A 61 -8.38 3.73 17.08
N THR A 62 -9.21 4.76 17.24
CA THR A 62 -10.25 4.84 18.27
C THR A 62 -11.38 3.82 18.06
N GLN A 63 -11.65 3.42 16.81
CA GLN A 63 -12.71 2.47 16.47
C GLN A 63 -12.19 1.05 16.23
N ARG A 64 -10.87 0.89 16.07
CA ARG A 64 -10.21 -0.38 15.72
C ARG A 64 -10.67 -1.56 16.56
N SER A 65 -10.65 -1.43 17.88
CA SER A 65 -11.01 -2.52 18.80
C SER A 65 -12.47 -2.96 18.65
N LYS A 66 -13.39 -2.02 18.40
CA LYS A 66 -14.80 -2.32 18.16
C LYS A 66 -14.99 -2.99 16.81
N ARG A 67 -14.33 -2.50 15.76
CA ARG A 67 -14.49 -3.02 14.39
C ARG A 67 -13.89 -4.40 14.20
N LEU A 68 -12.73 -4.68 14.80
CA LEU A 68 -12.09 -6.00 14.72
C LEU A 68 -12.94 -7.13 15.34
N LYS A 69 -13.93 -6.81 16.19
CA LYS A 69 -14.87 -7.81 16.72
C LYS A 69 -15.79 -8.38 15.64
N THR A 70 -16.09 -7.60 14.59
CA THR A 70 -17.05 -7.98 13.55
C THR A 70 -16.43 -8.09 12.16
N ASP A 71 -15.34 -7.37 11.91
CA ASP A 71 -14.66 -7.29 10.62
C ASP A 71 -13.17 -7.61 10.80
N LYS A 72 -12.77 -8.84 10.44
CA LYS A 72 -11.36 -9.28 10.48
C LYS A 72 -10.46 -8.48 9.53
N PHE A 73 -11.04 -7.78 8.55
CA PHE A 73 -10.36 -6.94 7.56
C PHE A 73 -10.45 -5.44 7.89
N ALA A 74 -10.89 -5.09 9.11
CA ALA A 74 -11.19 -3.71 9.53
C ALA A 74 -10.06 -2.70 9.33
N LEU A 75 -8.80 -3.16 9.34
CA LEU A 75 -7.63 -2.30 9.21
C LEU A 75 -7.50 -1.63 7.83
N ILE A 76 -8.17 -2.16 6.81
CA ILE A 76 -8.14 -1.62 5.44
C ILE A 76 -9.51 -1.64 4.75
N SER A 77 -10.53 -2.28 5.34
CA SER A 77 -11.82 -2.51 4.68
C SER A 77 -12.51 -1.22 4.19
N HIS A 78 -12.31 -0.08 4.85
CA HIS A 78 -12.85 1.19 4.35
C HIS A 78 -12.25 1.60 2.99
N VAL A 79 -10.92 1.50 2.85
CA VAL A 79 -10.24 1.80 1.58
C VAL A 79 -10.61 0.78 0.51
N TRP A 80 -10.70 -0.51 0.89
CA TRP A 80 -11.08 -1.58 0.00
C TRP A 80 -12.50 -1.42 -0.55
N ASN A 81 -13.47 -1.16 0.32
CA ASN A 81 -14.87 -1.00 -0.08
C ASN A 81 -15.06 0.18 -1.03
N ARG A 82 -14.41 1.32 -0.74
CA ARG A 82 -14.40 2.47 -1.65
C ARG A 82 -13.75 2.13 -3.00
N PHE A 83 -12.71 1.32 -3.00
CA PHE A 83 -12.09 0.87 -4.25
C PHE A 83 -13.05 0.01 -5.08
N ILE A 84 -13.75 -0.96 -4.46
CA ILE A 84 -14.74 -1.81 -5.14
C ILE A 84 -15.91 -0.98 -5.68
N GLU A 85 -16.47 -0.09 -4.86
CA GLU A 85 -17.55 0.82 -5.25
C GLU A 85 -17.14 1.66 -6.46
N ASN A 86 -15.94 2.26 -6.43
CA ASN A 86 -15.42 3.02 -7.56
C ASN A 86 -15.26 2.16 -8.81
N ARG A 87 -14.86 0.89 -8.70
CA ARG A 87 -14.73 0.00 -9.87
C ARG A 87 -16.10 -0.33 -10.47
N GLN A 88 -17.08 -0.64 -9.64
CA GLN A 88 -18.45 -0.93 -10.07
C GLN A 88 -19.11 0.28 -10.75
N ASN A 89 -18.86 1.49 -10.26
CA ASN A 89 -19.44 2.71 -10.81
C ASN A 89 -18.81 3.17 -12.13
N ASN A 90 -17.56 2.78 -12.41
CA ASN A 90 -16.81 3.29 -13.57
C ASN A 90 -16.59 2.25 -14.67
N TYR A 91 -17.04 1.01 -14.49
CA TYR A 91 -16.91 -0.04 -15.49
C TYR A 91 -18.19 -0.86 -15.59
N LYS A 92 -18.75 -0.94 -16.80
CA LYS A 92 -19.87 -1.80 -17.11
C LYS A 92 -19.33 -3.08 -17.76
N PRO A 93 -19.45 -4.25 -17.11
CA PRO A 93 -19.02 -5.50 -17.72
C PRO A 93 -19.92 -5.89 -18.90
N ASP A 94 -19.36 -6.69 -19.79
CA ASP A 94 -20.08 -7.34 -20.89
C ASP A 94 -20.72 -8.66 -20.42
N MET A 95 -21.43 -9.35 -21.31
CA MET A 95 -22.22 -10.55 -21.00
C MET A 95 -21.40 -11.71 -20.43
N ASN A 96 -20.13 -11.82 -20.83
CA ASN A 96 -19.26 -12.92 -20.42
C ASN A 96 -18.32 -12.48 -19.30
N LEU A 97 -18.57 -12.98 -18.09
CA LEU A 97 -17.75 -12.73 -16.89
C LEU A 97 -17.14 -14.03 -16.37
N THR A 98 -15.91 -13.93 -15.88
CA THR A 98 -15.21 -15.02 -15.22
C THR A 98 -14.96 -14.66 -13.76
N VAL A 99 -15.17 -15.63 -12.87
CA VAL A 99 -14.85 -15.52 -11.45
C VAL A 99 -13.72 -16.51 -11.16
N ASP A 100 -12.63 -16.02 -10.58
CA ASP A 100 -11.47 -16.81 -10.18
C ASP A 100 -10.88 -16.22 -8.89
N GLU A 101 -10.05 -17.00 -8.20
CA GLU A 101 -9.39 -16.60 -6.97
C GLU A 101 -8.01 -15.99 -7.24
N GLN A 102 -7.66 -14.91 -6.52
CA GLN A 102 -6.31 -14.34 -6.53
C GLN A 102 -5.68 -14.46 -5.15
N LEU A 103 -4.58 -15.20 -5.06
CA LEU A 103 -3.80 -15.34 -3.83
C LEU A 103 -2.75 -14.23 -3.73
N PHE A 104 -2.67 -13.62 -2.55
CA PHE A 104 -1.63 -12.65 -2.21
C PHE A 104 -0.60 -13.31 -1.28
N PRO A 105 0.68 -13.43 -1.69
CA PRO A 105 1.70 -14.03 -0.84
C PRO A 105 1.90 -13.20 0.44
N THR A 106 1.80 -13.84 1.61
CA THR A 106 2.13 -13.22 2.89
C THR A 106 3.13 -14.09 3.64
N THR A 107 4.31 -13.55 3.96
CA THR A 107 5.28 -14.18 4.86
C THR A 107 4.95 -13.80 6.30
N TYR A 108 3.94 -14.41 6.89
CA TYR A 108 3.72 -14.40 8.34
C TYR A 108 3.70 -15.85 8.83
N THR A 109 4.57 -16.18 9.78
CA THR A 109 4.43 -17.40 10.57
C THR A 109 3.19 -17.23 11.44
N ILE A 110 2.09 -17.86 11.04
CA ILE A 110 0.92 -18.03 11.90
C ILE A 110 1.33 -19.00 13.01
N TYR A 111 1.79 -18.48 14.14
CA TYR A 111 1.66 -19.21 15.40
C TYR A 111 0.17 -19.20 15.73
N ALA A 112 -0.53 -20.25 15.30
CA ALA A 112 -1.84 -20.57 15.84
C ALA A 112 -1.64 -21.00 17.29
N THR A 113 -2.11 -20.17 18.23
CA THR A 113 -2.41 -20.57 19.62
C THR A 113 -3.90 -20.55 19.80
#